data_AF-A0A950Y2B3-F1
#
_entry.id   AF-A0A950Y2B3-F1
#
_cell.length_a   1.000
_cell.length_b   1.000
_cell.length_c   1.000
_cell.angle_alpha   90.00
_cell.angle_beta   90.00
_cell.angle_gamma   90.00
#
_symmetry.space_group_name_H-M   'P 1'
#
loop_
_entity.id
_entity.type
_entity.pdbx_description
1 polymer ?
#
loop_
_entity_poly.entity_id
_entity_poly.type
_entity_poly.pdbx_seq_one_letter_code
_entity_poly.pdbx_strand_id
1 'polypeptide(L)'
;KKAAKEPRETFHLQCYGEPLPRFENFVELDPHIRDIFGIPVLRMHVAWGDNERNLIKDAAVQAAEMLEAASMRNIRVHSEVHLPGDANHDVGTARMGNDPKTSVLNQFQQTHDIKNLFVMDGACFNSPGCQNPTLTIMALAVRSCDYLKDAMRKGDL
;
A
#
# COMPACT_ATOMS: atom_id res chain seq x y z
N LYS A 1 -21.59 17.10 -37.39
CA LYS A 1 -21.98 18.44 -36.84
C LYS A 1 -22.88 18.37 -35.59
N LYS A 2 -23.75 17.37 -35.42
CA LYS A 2 -24.59 17.19 -34.20
C LYS A 2 -23.81 16.58 -33.02
N ALA A 3 -23.00 15.54 -33.27
CA ALA A 3 -22.11 14.88 -32.30
C ALA A 3 -21.01 15.78 -31.68
N ALA A 4 -20.73 16.96 -32.25
CA ALA A 4 -19.77 17.92 -31.70
C ALA A 4 -20.41 18.86 -30.66
N LYS A 5 -21.74 18.81 -30.49
CA LYS A 5 -22.53 19.64 -29.56
C LYS A 5 -23.13 18.82 -28.41
N GLU A 6 -22.95 17.51 -28.43
CA GLU A 6 -23.37 16.62 -27.34
C GLU A 6 -22.26 16.62 -26.26
N PRO A 7 -22.57 16.92 -24.99
CA PRO A 7 -21.60 16.84 -23.93
C PRO A 7 -21.11 15.40 -23.82
N ARG A 8 -19.78 15.21 -23.85
CA ARG A 8 -19.16 13.92 -23.58
C ARG A 8 -18.98 13.79 -22.07
N GLU A 9 -19.98 13.23 -21.41
CA GLU A 9 -19.82 12.78 -20.03
C GLU A 9 -18.85 11.59 -20.03
N THR A 10 -17.70 11.76 -19.37
CA THR A 10 -16.67 10.73 -19.28
C THR A 10 -16.69 10.15 -17.88
N PHE A 11 -16.73 8.83 -17.78
CA PHE A 11 -16.65 8.11 -16.52
C PHE A 11 -15.35 7.31 -16.47
N HIS A 12 -14.66 7.37 -15.34
CA HIS A 12 -13.44 6.60 -15.10
C HIS A 12 -13.69 5.62 -13.95
N LEU A 13 -13.46 4.34 -14.24
CA LEU A 13 -13.42 3.29 -13.23
C LEU A 13 -11.96 2.85 -13.07
N GLN A 14 -11.44 2.96 -11.85
CA GLN A 14 -10.10 2.50 -11.51
C GLN A 14 -10.19 1.31 -10.56
N CYS A 15 -9.32 0.35 -10.77
CA CYS A 15 -9.19 -0.83 -9.91
C CYS A 15 -7.82 -0.83 -9.25
N TYR A 16 -7.78 -1.25 -7.98
CA TYR A 16 -6.55 -1.52 -7.25
C TYR A 16 -6.50 -3.01 -6.94
N GLY A 17 -5.37 -3.64 -7.25
CA GLY A 17 -5.11 -5.04 -6.92
C GLY A 17 -4.17 -5.13 -5.73
N GLU A 18 -4.31 -6.18 -4.93
CA GLU A 18 -3.36 -6.49 -3.86
C GLU A 18 -2.11 -7.14 -4.45
N PRO A 19 -0.91 -6.55 -4.31
CA PRO A 19 0.32 -7.26 -4.57
C PRO A 19 0.66 -8.20 -3.41
N LEU A 20 1.07 -9.42 -3.73
CA LEU A 20 1.45 -10.38 -2.71
C LEU A 20 2.77 -9.97 -2.01
N PRO A 21 2.87 -10.09 -0.68
CA PRO A 21 4.10 -9.84 0.04
C PRO A 21 5.15 -10.89 -0.33
N ARG A 22 6.35 -10.43 -0.71
CA ARG A 22 7.46 -11.27 -1.17
C ARG A 22 8.76 -10.79 -0.55
N PHE A 23 9.62 -11.71 -0.10
CA PHE A 23 10.90 -11.35 0.52
C PHE A 23 11.87 -10.69 -0.47
N GLU A 24 11.75 -11.02 -1.75
CA GLU A 24 12.51 -10.42 -2.84
C GLU A 24 12.10 -8.96 -3.09
N ASN A 25 10.91 -8.55 -2.61
CA ASN A 25 10.45 -7.17 -2.64
C ASN A 25 10.84 -6.49 -1.32
N PHE A 26 11.91 -5.69 -1.34
CA PHE A 26 12.40 -4.98 -0.16
C PHE A 26 12.94 -3.60 -0.50
N VAL A 27 13.24 -2.82 0.54
CA VAL A 27 13.84 -1.50 0.43
C VAL A 27 15.09 -1.43 1.30
N GLU A 28 16.09 -0.70 0.85
CA GLU A 28 17.32 -0.44 1.61
C GLU A 28 17.76 1.01 1.45
N LEU A 29 18.66 1.48 2.32
CA LEU A 29 19.27 2.79 2.15
C LEU A 29 20.36 2.71 1.07
N ASP A 30 20.36 3.66 0.14
CA ASP A 30 21.40 3.73 -0.88
C ASP A 30 22.72 4.22 -0.26
N PRO A 31 23.83 3.44 -0.37
CA PRO A 31 25.10 3.81 0.26
C PRO A 31 25.82 4.99 -0.42
N HIS A 32 25.41 5.38 -1.64
CA HIS A 32 26.11 6.36 -2.46
C HIS A 32 25.27 7.60 -2.75
N ILE A 33 23.95 7.45 -2.81
CA ILE A 33 23.04 8.53 -3.17
C ILE A 33 22.40 9.10 -1.90
N ARG A 34 22.45 10.41 -1.77
CA ARG A 34 21.81 11.18 -0.69
C ARG A 34 20.83 12.17 -1.27
N ASP A 35 19.78 12.47 -0.51
CA ASP A 35 18.85 13.53 -0.83
C ASP A 35 19.46 14.92 -0.58
N ILE A 36 18.67 15.96 -0.81
CA ILE A 36 19.07 17.36 -0.62
C ILE A 36 19.41 17.73 0.83
N PHE A 37 19.04 16.89 1.80
CA PHE A 37 19.33 17.06 3.23
C PHE A 37 20.51 16.21 3.69
N GLY A 38 21.15 15.46 2.79
CA GLY A 38 22.27 14.58 3.11
C GLY A 38 21.86 13.22 3.69
N ILE A 39 20.57 12.87 3.65
CA ILE A 39 20.04 11.59 4.13
C ILE A 39 20.15 10.57 2.99
N PRO A 40 20.66 9.34 3.22
CA PRO A 40 20.63 8.28 2.21
C PRO A 40 19.23 8.07 1.63
N VAL A 41 19.10 8.05 0.31
CA VAL A 41 17.80 7.82 -0.34
C VAL A 41 17.37 6.36 -0.19
N LEU A 42 16.07 6.10 -0.30
CA LEU A 42 15.57 4.74 -0.34
C LEU A 42 15.81 4.12 -1.72
N ARG A 43 16.51 2.99 -1.78
CA ARG A 43 16.62 2.13 -2.95
C ARG A 43 15.58 1.02 -2.86
N MET A 44 14.70 0.95 -3.85
CA MET A 44 13.60 -0.01 -3.89
C MET A 44 13.95 -1.17 -4.81
N HIS A 45 13.87 -2.39 -4.28
CA HIS A 45 13.99 -3.63 -5.03
C HIS A 45 12.60 -4.24 -5.12
N VAL A 46 11.81 -3.81 -6.11
CA VAL A 46 10.41 -4.24 -6.25
C VAL A 46 10.11 -4.62 -7.68
N ALA A 47 9.50 -5.78 -7.86
CA ALA A 47 8.96 -6.21 -9.14
C ALA A 47 7.53 -6.73 -8.97
N TRP A 48 6.77 -6.76 -10.06
CA TRP A 48 5.46 -7.41 -10.14
C TRP A 48 5.59 -8.84 -10.63
N GLY A 49 4.91 -9.76 -9.94
CA GLY A 49 4.83 -11.17 -10.32
C GLY A 49 3.67 -11.46 -11.27
N ASP A 50 3.48 -12.74 -11.58
CA ASP A 50 2.41 -13.19 -12.47
C ASP A 50 1.03 -12.98 -11.85
N ASN A 51 0.91 -13.08 -10.52
CA ASN A 51 -0.34 -12.84 -9.79
C ASN A 51 -0.85 -11.42 -10.07
N GLU A 52 -0.04 -10.39 -9.87
CA GLU A 52 -0.44 -8.99 -10.08
C GLU A 52 -0.80 -8.73 -11.54
N ARG A 53 -0.03 -9.31 -12.48
CA ARG A 53 -0.30 -9.18 -13.93
C ARG A 53 -1.62 -9.81 -14.34
N ASN A 54 -1.95 -10.98 -13.78
CA ASN A 54 -3.20 -11.66 -14.07
C ASN A 54 -4.38 -10.97 -13.37
N LEU A 55 -4.19 -10.50 -12.15
CA LEU A 55 -5.20 -9.77 -11.38
C LEU A 55 -5.64 -8.48 -12.08
N ILE A 56 -4.71 -7.67 -12.58
CA ILE A 56 -5.05 -6.42 -13.29
C ILE A 56 -5.76 -6.70 -14.62
N LYS A 57 -5.39 -7.76 -15.34
CA LYS A 57 -6.12 -8.18 -16.55
C LYS A 57 -7.55 -8.58 -16.24
N ASP A 58 -7.77 -9.38 -15.21
CA ASP A 58 -9.10 -9.80 -14.78
C ASP A 58 -9.94 -8.61 -14.30
N ALA A 59 -9.37 -7.75 -13.44
CA ALA A 59 -10.04 -6.55 -12.95
C ALA A 59 -10.48 -5.62 -14.08
N ALA A 60 -9.68 -5.53 -15.16
CA ALA A 60 -10.02 -4.73 -16.33
C ALA A 60 -11.21 -5.30 -17.12
N VAL A 61 -11.33 -6.63 -17.20
CA VAL A 61 -12.51 -7.32 -17.78
C VAL A 61 -13.74 -7.06 -16.92
N GLN A 62 -13.65 -7.27 -15.61
CA GLN A 62 -14.76 -7.05 -14.67
C GLN A 62 -15.24 -5.58 -14.70
N ALA A 63 -14.31 -4.62 -14.74
CA ALA A 63 -14.63 -3.20 -14.87
C ALA A 63 -15.38 -2.89 -16.16
N ALA A 64 -14.98 -3.50 -17.29
CA ALA A 64 -15.69 -3.33 -18.56
C ALA A 64 -17.12 -3.88 -18.49
N GLU A 65 -17.30 -5.09 -17.94
CA GLU A 65 -18.62 -5.72 -17.76
C GLU A 65 -19.55 -4.85 -16.89
N MET A 66 -19.04 -4.28 -15.79
CA MET A 66 -19.80 -3.35 -14.94
C MET A 66 -20.24 -2.09 -15.69
N LEU A 67 -19.35 -1.51 -16.51
CA LEU A 67 -19.67 -0.32 -17.31
C LEU A 67 -20.67 -0.64 -18.44
N GLU A 68 -20.56 -1.80 -19.07
CA GLU A 68 -21.53 -2.27 -20.06
C GLU A 68 -22.92 -2.46 -19.44
N ALA A 69 -22.99 -3.09 -18.27
CA ALA A 69 -24.22 -3.26 -17.52
C ALA A 69 -24.84 -1.91 -17.10
N ALA A 70 -24.01 -0.91 -16.82
CA ALA A 70 -24.43 0.48 -16.58
C ALA A 70 -24.83 1.24 -17.87
N SER A 71 -24.94 0.56 -19.01
CA SER A 71 -25.29 1.13 -20.32
C SER A 71 -24.31 2.18 -20.85
N MET A 72 -23.06 2.18 -20.34
CA MET A 72 -22.00 3.03 -20.89
C MET A 72 -21.62 2.56 -22.30
N ARG A 73 -21.05 3.49 -23.09
CA ARG A 73 -20.65 3.26 -24.49
C ARG A 73 -19.24 3.78 -24.70
N ASN A 74 -18.57 3.28 -25.74
CA ASN A 74 -17.17 3.61 -26.05
C ASN A 74 -16.19 3.27 -24.91
N ILE A 75 -16.42 2.14 -24.24
CA ILE A 75 -15.58 1.68 -23.12
C ILE A 75 -14.17 1.41 -23.63
N ARG A 76 -13.18 1.96 -22.94
CA ARG A 76 -11.76 1.76 -23.21
C ARG A 76 -11.14 1.12 -21.99
N VAL A 77 -10.50 -0.01 -22.20
CA VAL A 77 -9.91 -0.81 -21.14
C VAL A 77 -8.40 -0.62 -21.16
N HIS A 78 -7.83 -0.39 -19.98
CA HIS A 78 -6.40 -0.33 -19.75
C HIS A 78 -6.06 -1.36 -18.66
N SER A 79 -5.15 -2.28 -18.97
CA SER A 79 -4.83 -3.42 -18.10
C SER A 79 -3.32 -3.60 -17.91
N GLU A 80 -2.56 -2.53 -18.11
CA GLU A 80 -1.12 -2.55 -17.85
C GLU A 80 -0.87 -2.34 -16.37
N VAL A 81 0.06 -3.11 -15.81
CA VAL A 81 0.46 -2.92 -14.41
C VAL A 81 1.29 -1.64 -14.33
N HIS A 82 0.92 -0.74 -13.41
CA HIS A 82 1.63 0.50 -13.18
C HIS A 82 3.02 0.24 -12.59
N LEU A 83 3.92 1.22 -12.60
CA LEU A 83 5.21 1.08 -11.92
C LEU A 83 5.02 0.96 -10.40
N PRO A 84 5.88 0.21 -9.68
CA PRO A 84 5.92 0.26 -8.22
C PRO A 84 5.99 1.71 -7.71
N GLY A 85 5.21 2.02 -6.67
CA GLY A 85 5.09 3.36 -6.07
C GLY A 85 4.03 4.28 -6.68
N ASP A 86 3.48 3.97 -7.87
CA ASP A 86 2.53 4.86 -8.56
C ASP A 86 1.20 5.05 -7.82
N ALA A 87 0.79 4.06 -7.01
CA ALA A 87 -0.44 4.14 -6.21
C ALA A 87 -0.29 4.98 -4.93
N ASN A 88 0.92 5.43 -4.58
CA ASN A 88 1.22 6.08 -3.29
C ASN A 88 0.75 5.26 -2.05
N HIS A 89 0.68 3.94 -2.19
CA HIS A 89 0.24 2.99 -1.17
C HIS A 89 1.39 2.08 -0.72
N ASP A 90 2.59 2.64 -0.61
CA ASP A 90 3.78 1.90 -0.18
C ASP A 90 3.71 1.60 1.32
N VAL A 91 3.68 0.30 1.66
CA VAL A 91 3.47 -0.20 3.02
C VAL A 91 4.32 -1.46 3.27
N GLY A 92 4.41 -1.89 4.53
CA GLY A 92 5.02 -3.18 4.90
C GLY A 92 6.54 -3.18 5.07
N THR A 93 7.18 -2.01 5.05
CA THR A 93 8.64 -1.85 5.20
C THR A 93 9.16 -2.16 6.61
N ALA A 94 8.29 -2.19 7.63
CA ALA A 94 8.57 -2.62 8.99
C ALA A 94 7.39 -3.45 9.52
N ARG A 95 7.09 -4.57 8.86
CA ARG A 95 5.88 -5.37 9.09
C ARG A 95 5.68 -5.79 10.56
N MET A 96 4.41 -5.84 10.97
CA MET A 96 3.99 -6.49 12.21
C MET A 96 4.10 -8.01 12.12
N GLY A 97 4.32 -8.65 13.27
CA GLY A 97 4.27 -10.09 13.44
C GLY A 97 4.48 -10.50 14.90
N ASN A 98 4.29 -11.79 15.17
CA ASN A 98 4.46 -12.35 16.51
C ASN A 98 5.88 -12.87 16.76
N ASP A 99 6.67 -13.10 15.70
CA ASP A 99 8.05 -13.58 15.80
C ASP A 99 9.03 -12.43 15.51
N PRO A 100 9.87 -12.02 16.49
CA PRO A 100 10.87 -10.97 16.29
C PRO A 100 11.94 -11.33 15.27
N LYS A 101 12.12 -12.61 14.92
CA LYS A 101 13.05 -13.02 13.87
C LYS A 101 12.52 -12.76 12.47
N THR A 102 11.21 -12.58 12.33
CA THR A 102 10.54 -12.43 11.04
C THR A 102 9.61 -11.23 11.01
N SER A 103 9.72 -10.28 11.94
CA SER A 103 8.94 -9.04 11.96
C SER A 103 9.66 -7.98 12.78
N VAL A 104 9.43 -6.71 12.46
CA VAL A 104 10.05 -5.59 13.17
C VAL A 104 9.19 -5.15 14.35
N LEU A 105 7.87 -5.20 14.16
CA LEU A 105 6.88 -4.69 15.09
C LEU A 105 6.02 -5.82 15.66
N ASN A 106 5.58 -5.68 16.90
CA ASN A 106 4.50 -6.48 17.45
C ASN A 106 3.13 -5.92 17.02
N GLN A 107 2.05 -6.54 17.50
CA GLN A 107 0.68 -6.13 17.16
C GLN A 107 0.31 -4.69 17.54
N PHE A 108 1.06 -4.01 18.40
CA PHE A 108 0.81 -2.62 18.83
C PHE A 108 1.76 -1.62 18.16
N GLN A 109 2.33 -1.99 17.00
CA GLN A 109 3.30 -1.17 16.27
C GLN A 109 4.53 -0.79 17.10
N GLN A 110 4.80 -1.53 18.18
CA GLN A 110 5.97 -1.41 19.05
C GLN A 110 7.07 -2.28 18.47
N THR A 111 8.32 -1.79 18.45
CA THR A 111 9.44 -2.62 18.01
C THR A 111 9.66 -3.78 18.99
N HIS A 112 10.10 -4.93 18.47
CA HIS A 112 10.50 -6.03 19.34
C HIS A 112 11.81 -5.76 20.09
N ASP A 113 12.70 -4.94 19.51
CA ASP A 113 14.04 -4.69 20.03
C ASP A 113 14.10 -3.58 21.10
N ILE A 114 13.25 -2.56 20.98
CA ILE A 114 13.27 -1.35 21.82
C ILE A 114 11.87 -1.07 22.37
N LYS A 115 11.71 -1.25 23.70
CA LYS A 115 10.41 -1.15 24.36
C LYS A 115 9.72 0.20 24.16
N ASN A 116 10.45 1.31 24.20
CA ASN A 116 9.87 2.64 24.07
C ASN A 116 9.87 3.19 22.62
N LEU A 117 10.07 2.33 21.61
CA LEU A 117 10.05 2.73 20.20
C LEU A 117 8.85 2.12 19.46
N PHE A 118 8.11 2.97 18.74
CA PHE A 118 6.91 2.63 18.00
C PHE A 118 6.97 3.21 16.58
N VAL A 119 6.41 2.49 15.60
CA VAL A 119 6.34 2.90 14.18
C VAL A 119 4.87 2.89 13.74
N MET A 120 4.21 4.04 13.88
CA MET A 120 2.76 4.17 13.74
C MET A 120 2.30 4.66 12.36
N ASP A 121 2.81 4.05 11.29
CA ASP A 121 2.47 4.38 9.90
C ASP A 121 2.12 3.13 9.06
N GLY A 122 2.18 3.25 7.72
CA GLY A 122 1.96 2.14 6.78
C GLY A 122 3.03 1.04 6.80
N ALA A 123 4.18 1.24 7.43
CA ALA A 123 5.26 0.26 7.46
C ALA A 123 4.82 -1.06 8.12
N CYS A 124 3.83 -1.01 9.01
CA CYS A 124 3.38 -2.11 9.85
C CYS A 124 2.59 -3.22 9.10
N PHE A 125 2.18 -2.99 7.85
CA PHE A 125 1.30 -3.90 7.11
C PHE A 125 2.02 -5.21 6.77
N ASN A 126 1.34 -6.35 6.94
CA ASN A 126 1.82 -7.65 6.44
C ASN A 126 1.35 -7.91 5.00
N SER A 127 0.24 -7.28 4.60
CA SER A 127 -0.31 -7.27 3.26
C SER A 127 -1.04 -5.94 3.01
N PRO A 128 -0.90 -5.31 1.84
CA PRO A 128 -1.52 -4.01 1.56
C PRO A 128 -3.04 -4.08 1.35
N GLY A 129 -3.59 -5.24 0.97
CA GLY A 129 -4.96 -5.31 0.47
C GLY A 129 -5.15 -4.55 -0.85
N CYS A 130 -6.41 -4.34 -1.23
CA CYS A 130 -6.80 -3.59 -2.43
C CYS A 130 -7.43 -2.22 -2.11
N GLN A 131 -7.54 -1.86 -0.84
CA GLN A 131 -8.15 -0.61 -0.37
C GLN A 131 -7.08 0.42 -0.02
N ASN A 132 -7.44 1.70 -0.01
CA ASN A 132 -6.53 2.76 0.43
C ASN A 132 -6.13 2.55 1.90
N PRO A 133 -4.83 2.54 2.24
CA PRO A 133 -4.38 2.08 3.55
C PRO A 133 -4.57 3.10 4.68
N THR A 134 -4.76 4.39 4.37
CA THR A 134 -4.73 5.49 5.35
C THR A 134 -5.68 5.30 6.52
N LEU A 135 -6.92 4.85 6.27
CA LEU A 135 -7.89 4.66 7.36
C LEU A 135 -7.46 3.51 8.28
N THR A 136 -6.90 2.43 7.72
CA THR A 136 -6.33 1.33 8.49
C THR A 136 -5.11 1.78 9.29
N ILE A 137 -4.23 2.62 8.71
CA ILE A 137 -3.09 3.23 9.41
C ILE A 137 -3.59 4.01 10.64
N MET A 138 -4.59 4.87 10.47
CA MET A 138 -5.17 5.65 11.57
C MET A 138 -5.78 4.76 12.65
N ALA A 139 -6.52 3.71 12.27
CA ALA A 139 -7.12 2.77 13.23
C ALA A 139 -6.05 2.03 14.04
N LEU A 140 -4.98 1.58 13.38
CA LEU A 140 -3.85 0.92 14.05
C LEU A 140 -3.12 1.89 14.98
N ALA A 141 -2.85 3.11 14.53
CA ALA A 141 -2.19 4.13 15.34
C ALA A 141 -2.98 4.46 16.61
N VAL A 142 -4.31 4.62 16.53
CA VAL A 142 -5.17 4.85 17.70
C VAL A 142 -5.07 3.69 18.69
N ARG A 143 -5.16 2.44 18.22
CA ARG A 143 -5.01 1.24 19.07
C ARG A 143 -3.63 1.20 19.74
N SER A 144 -2.58 1.52 19.01
CA SER A 144 -1.20 1.52 19.50
C SER A 144 -0.95 2.65 20.51
N CYS A 145 -1.56 3.82 20.32
CA CYS A 145 -1.55 4.93 21.28
C CYS A 145 -2.23 4.57 22.60
N ASP A 146 -3.35 3.85 22.57
CA ASP A 146 -4.00 3.38 23.79
C ASP A 146 -3.11 2.41 24.59
N TYR A 147 -2.47 1.47 23.90
CA TYR A 147 -1.48 0.58 24.51
C TYR A 147 -0.29 1.34 25.09
N LEU A 148 0.31 2.27 24.30
CA LEU A 148 1.43 3.11 24.72
C LEU A 148 1.10 3.88 26.00
N LYS A 149 -0.06 4.55 26.04
CA LYS A 149 -0.55 5.29 27.21
C LYS A 149 -0.63 4.41 28.45
N ASP A 150 -1.19 3.21 28.33
CA ASP A 150 -1.34 2.30 29.48
C ASP A 150 -0.01 1.72 29.93
N ALA A 151 0.88 1.36 29.00
CA ALA A 151 2.22 0.86 29.30
C ALA A 151 3.09 1.94 29.98
N MET A 152 3.02 3.20 29.52
CA MET A 152 3.70 4.32 30.16
C MET A 152 3.23 4.53 31.61
N ARG A 153 1.91 4.46 31.86
CA ARG A 153 1.34 4.62 33.20
C ARG A 153 1.77 3.53 34.18
N LYS A 154 2.05 2.32 33.66
CA LYS A 154 2.52 1.18 34.46
C LYS A 154 4.04 1.17 34.67
N GLY A 155 4.79 1.93 33.87
CA GLY A 155 6.26 1.89 33.87
C GLY A 155 6.82 0.67 33.12
N ASP A 156 6.08 0.14 32.15
CA ASP A 156 6.43 -1.07 31.40
C ASP A 156 7.33 -0.81 30.17
N LEU A 157 7.64 0.47 29.88
CA LEU A 157 8.43 0.93 28.72
C LEU A 157 9.85 1.37 29.10
#